data_AF-A0A4Q2DBX3-F1
#
_entry.id   AF-A0A4Q2DBX3-F1
#
_cell.length_a   1.000
_cell.length_b   1.000
_cell.length_c   1.000
_cell.angle_alpha   90.00
_cell.angle_beta   90.00
_cell.angle_gamma   90.00
#
_symmetry.space_group_name_H-M   'P 1'
#
loop_
_entity.id
_entity.type
_entity.pdbx_description
1 polymer ?
#
loop_
_entity_poly.entity_id
_entity_poly.type
_entity_poly.pdbx_seq_one_letter_code
_entity_poly.pdbx_strand_id
1 'polypeptide(L)'
;MSIETTPQQLISTDENPEWYSRCCTDLSKVNPSRGRIDGMKAVLTKASWMWDNGRTIIVGFVAPDAGTTVQQAKVQEVVKEWEKYANLKFRFIPNGNEAEIRVSFEKRSGSFSYPGNTALQVWKPSRTMNLAWVYTTPGITKEERGVILHEFGHAIGYFHEHKSPRRGEKLTLNEPFIIDYMKKTQVPPWTEEDTRTRILNVYNSAEISNFSAVDTTSIMMYFMPAEWNLQGINIPPNHSLSALDKVFAFLNYPFPIGTASSDPDVNVLNALNTAGVTGAARANIALEYIEGDWQGLRAELTRWAVNQKALSDKAQAVSQREQAAAVLAVAGVEAD
;
A
#
# COMPACT_ATOMS: atom_id res chain seq x y z
N MET A 1 -17.41 -61.87 9.47
CA MET A 1 -16.73 -60.93 8.56
C MET A 1 -17.31 -59.56 8.84
N SER A 2 -16.70 -58.84 9.78
CA SER A 2 -17.13 -57.53 10.24
C SER A 2 -16.12 -56.55 9.65
N ILE A 3 -16.57 -55.71 8.73
CA ILE A 3 -15.72 -54.71 8.08
C ILE A 3 -15.76 -53.46 8.97
N GLU A 4 -14.68 -53.24 9.72
CA GLU A 4 -14.44 -52.00 10.43
C GLU A 4 -14.24 -50.86 9.42
N THR A 5 -15.17 -49.92 9.41
CA THR A 5 -15.03 -48.64 8.71
C THR A 5 -14.27 -47.67 9.60
N THR A 6 -13.04 -47.36 9.22
CA THR A 6 -12.20 -46.30 9.80
C THR A 6 -12.96 -44.97 9.84
N PRO A 7 -12.95 -44.21 10.95
CA PRO A 7 -13.51 -42.87 10.97
C PRO A 7 -12.68 -41.97 10.05
N GLN A 8 -13.29 -41.41 9.01
CA GLN A 8 -12.72 -40.32 8.24
C GLN A 8 -12.36 -39.18 9.21
N GLN A 9 -11.08 -38.84 9.27
CA GLN A 9 -10.60 -37.64 9.93
C GLN A 9 -11.39 -36.44 9.39
N LEU A 10 -12.05 -35.73 10.30
CA LEU A 10 -12.59 -34.40 10.07
C LEU A 10 -11.44 -33.49 9.61
N ILE A 11 -11.40 -33.20 8.31
CA ILE A 11 -10.52 -32.18 7.76
C ILE A 11 -11.04 -30.85 8.28
N SER A 12 -10.27 -30.19 9.15
CA SER A 12 -10.49 -28.82 9.61
C SER A 12 -10.53 -27.88 8.39
N THR A 13 -11.69 -27.28 8.13
CA THR A 13 -11.91 -26.37 6.99
C THR A 13 -11.85 -24.88 7.37
N ASP A 14 -11.26 -24.51 8.51
CA ASP A 14 -11.44 -23.15 9.05
C ASP A 14 -10.15 -22.38 9.41
N GLU A 15 -8.98 -22.84 8.98
CA GLU A 15 -7.73 -22.09 9.17
C GLU A 15 -7.17 -21.65 7.82
N ASN A 16 -7.41 -20.37 7.47
CA ASN A 16 -6.61 -19.71 6.45
C ASN A 16 -5.13 -19.90 6.83
N PRO A 17 -4.23 -20.18 5.87
CA PRO A 17 -2.80 -20.34 6.15
C PRO A 17 -2.27 -19.18 7.00
N GLU A 18 -1.33 -19.43 7.91
CA GLU A 18 -0.81 -18.41 8.86
C GLU A 18 -0.42 -17.09 8.18
N TRP A 19 0.09 -17.15 6.95
CA TRP A 19 0.46 -15.96 6.17
C TRP A 19 -0.73 -15.08 5.78
N TYR A 20 -1.94 -15.63 5.61
CA TYR A 20 -3.14 -14.88 5.23
C TYR A 20 -3.51 -13.83 6.29
N SER A 21 -3.22 -14.12 7.56
CA SER A 21 -3.38 -13.16 8.67
C SER A 21 -2.41 -11.97 8.61
N ARG A 22 -1.45 -12.01 7.69
CA ARG A 22 -0.38 -11.02 7.51
C ARG A 22 -0.55 -10.21 6.21
N CYS A 23 -1.66 -10.41 5.49
CA CYS A 23 -1.88 -9.82 4.18
C CYS A 23 -3.19 -9.00 4.13
N CYS A 24 -3.12 -7.91 3.37
CA CYS A 24 -4.28 -7.12 2.96
C CYS A 24 -5.04 -7.86 1.84
N THR A 25 -6.36 -7.92 1.95
CA THR A 25 -7.29 -8.62 1.05
C THR A 25 -7.94 -7.71 0.02
N ASP A 26 -7.61 -6.40 0.02
CA ASP A 26 -8.06 -5.37 -0.95
C ASP A 26 -7.64 -5.66 -2.41
N LEU A 27 -6.91 -6.74 -2.63
CA LEU A 27 -6.61 -7.26 -3.96
C LEU A 27 -7.89 -7.73 -4.70
N SER A 28 -9.07 -7.71 -4.06
CA SER A 28 -10.37 -8.11 -4.62
C SER A 28 -11.18 -6.95 -5.20
N LYS A 29 -11.23 -6.87 -6.54
CA LYS A 29 -12.26 -6.17 -7.36
C LYS A 29 -12.38 -4.65 -7.21
N VAL A 30 -11.79 -3.92 -8.16
CA VAL A 30 -12.40 -2.72 -8.75
C VAL A 30 -12.27 -2.80 -10.26
N ASN A 31 -13.39 -2.62 -10.96
CA ASN A 31 -13.50 -2.65 -12.41
C ASN A 31 -13.32 -1.21 -12.93
N PRO A 32 -12.20 -0.85 -13.59
CA PRO A 32 -11.99 0.53 -14.03
C PRO A 32 -12.79 0.78 -15.31
N SER A 33 -13.85 1.58 -15.19
CA SER A 33 -14.55 2.13 -16.34
C SER A 33 -13.57 2.94 -17.21
N ARG A 34 -13.53 2.57 -18.48
CA ARG A 34 -12.70 3.09 -19.59
C ARG A 34 -12.40 4.60 -19.53
N GLY A 35 -11.12 4.92 -19.65
CA GLY A 35 -10.60 6.23 -20.06
C GLY A 35 -9.08 6.20 -20.15
N ARG A 36 -8.53 6.32 -21.37
CA ARG A 36 -7.08 6.43 -21.65
C ARG A 36 -6.47 7.62 -20.91
N ILE A 37 -5.23 7.48 -20.43
CA ILE A 37 -4.06 8.40 -20.59
C ILE A 37 -2.88 7.85 -19.76
N ASP A 38 -1.69 7.87 -20.37
CA ASP A 38 -0.39 7.35 -19.89
C ASP A 38 0.24 8.18 -18.75
N GLY A 39 1.05 7.53 -17.88
CA GLY A 39 2.13 8.20 -17.13
C GLY A 39 2.26 7.86 -15.64
N MET A 40 3.14 6.91 -15.35
CA MET A 40 3.76 6.40 -14.10
C MET A 40 3.91 7.36 -12.89
N LYS A 41 3.86 6.99 -11.58
CA LYS A 41 4.11 5.70 -10.84
C LYS A 41 4.02 5.89 -9.29
N ALA A 42 4.36 4.83 -8.50
CA ALA A 42 4.14 4.52 -7.04
C ALA A 42 3.15 5.33 -6.22
N VAL A 43 2.95 4.76 -5.04
CA VAL A 43 1.62 4.23 -4.87
C VAL A 43 0.94 5.05 -3.81
N LEU A 44 0.85 6.33 -4.10
CA LEU A 44 -0.30 7.09 -3.66
C LEU A 44 -1.32 7.03 -4.77
N THR A 45 -2.58 6.85 -4.40
CA THR A 45 -3.69 7.00 -5.31
C THR A 45 -3.64 8.36 -5.99
N LYS A 46 -4.19 8.46 -7.20
CA LYS A 46 -4.25 9.71 -7.94
C LYS A 46 -4.72 10.86 -7.05
N ALA A 47 -4.15 12.05 -7.21
CA ALA A 47 -4.39 13.20 -6.32
C ALA A 47 -5.89 13.49 -6.06
N SER A 48 -6.77 13.26 -7.05
CA SER A 48 -8.22 13.42 -6.91
C SER A 48 -8.88 12.47 -5.90
N TRP A 49 -8.24 11.34 -5.59
CA TRP A 49 -8.67 10.36 -4.60
C TRP A 49 -8.05 10.62 -3.23
N MET A 50 -7.09 11.54 -3.11
CA MET A 50 -6.55 11.93 -1.81
C MET A 50 -7.51 12.88 -1.08
N TRP A 51 -7.39 12.96 0.24
CA TRP A 51 -8.15 13.94 1.01
C TRP A 51 -7.58 15.35 0.83
N ASP A 52 -8.41 16.36 1.06
CA ASP A 52 -7.91 17.72 1.19
C ASP A 52 -6.99 17.85 2.41
N ASN A 53 -5.95 18.65 2.30
CA ASN A 53 -5.01 18.89 3.38
C ASN A 53 -5.69 19.58 4.58
N GLY A 54 -5.29 19.25 5.81
CA GLY A 54 -5.84 19.80 7.05
C GLY A 54 -7.21 19.25 7.45
N ARG A 55 -7.76 18.28 6.70
CA ARG A 55 -9.11 17.76 6.93
C ARG A 55 -9.20 16.91 8.19
N THR A 56 -10.33 17.03 8.90
CA THR A 56 -10.77 16.04 9.89
C THR A 56 -11.67 15.01 9.21
N ILE A 57 -11.20 13.78 9.11
CA ILE A 57 -11.91 12.62 8.55
C ILE A 57 -12.75 11.96 9.65
N ILE A 58 -14.03 11.75 9.35
CA ILE A 58 -14.97 11.13 10.29
C ILE A 58 -14.88 9.61 10.17
N VAL A 59 -14.58 8.97 11.29
CA VAL A 59 -14.42 7.52 11.38
C VAL A 59 -15.49 6.94 12.29
N GLY A 60 -15.98 5.75 11.97
CA GLY A 60 -16.95 5.06 12.81
C GLY A 60 -16.93 3.56 12.59
N PHE A 61 -17.44 2.83 13.58
CA PHE A 61 -17.51 1.38 13.54
C PHE A 61 -18.91 0.94 13.14
N VAL A 62 -18.99 -0.02 12.20
CA VAL A 62 -20.25 -0.40 11.55
C VAL A 62 -20.42 -1.92 11.44
N ALA A 63 -21.66 -2.34 11.17
CA ALA A 63 -21.99 -3.70 10.77
C ALA A 63 -21.21 -4.13 9.50
N PRO A 64 -20.98 -5.43 9.27
CA PRO A 64 -21.55 -6.59 9.99
C PRO A 64 -20.90 -6.90 11.34
N ASP A 65 -19.73 -6.34 11.64
CA ASP A 65 -19.07 -6.48 12.94
C ASP A 65 -18.39 -5.17 13.33
N ALA A 66 -19.02 -4.41 14.25
CA ALA A 66 -18.49 -3.13 14.72
C ALA A 66 -17.31 -3.30 15.70
N GLY A 67 -16.97 -4.53 16.08
CA GLY A 67 -15.88 -4.84 17.01
C GLY A 67 -16.21 -4.50 18.46
N THR A 68 -15.39 -5.07 19.34
CA THR A 68 -15.42 -4.81 20.78
C THR A 68 -14.82 -3.44 21.13
N THR A 69 -15.12 -2.92 22.31
CA THR A 69 -14.49 -1.69 22.83
C THR A 69 -12.96 -1.78 22.86
N VAL A 70 -12.42 -2.97 23.09
CA VAL A 70 -10.97 -3.23 23.04
C VAL A 70 -10.44 -3.02 21.62
N GLN A 71 -11.03 -3.67 20.61
CA GLN A 71 -10.60 -3.50 19.21
C GLN A 71 -10.73 -2.04 18.75
N GLN A 72 -11.83 -1.38 19.09
CA GLN A 72 -12.06 0.03 18.77
C GLN A 72 -10.99 0.94 19.40
N ALA A 73 -10.63 0.71 20.67
CA ALA A 73 -9.58 1.47 21.35
C ALA A 73 -8.21 1.30 20.69
N LYS A 74 -7.84 0.07 20.26
CA LYS A 74 -6.59 -0.16 19.53
C LYS A 74 -6.51 0.67 18.24
N VAL A 75 -7.61 0.69 17.47
CA VAL A 75 -7.68 1.47 16.23
C VAL A 75 -7.54 2.96 16.51
N GLN A 76 -8.30 3.47 17.49
CA GLN A 76 -8.27 4.88 17.90
C GLN A 76 -6.88 5.34 18.37
N GLU A 77 -6.14 4.48 19.07
CA GLU A 77 -4.79 4.76 19.54
C GLU A 77 -3.78 4.74 18.39
N VAL A 78 -3.73 3.65 17.61
CA VAL A 78 -2.69 3.43 16.61
C VAL A 78 -2.80 4.41 15.44
N VAL A 79 -4.02 4.75 15.00
CA VAL A 79 -4.22 5.65 13.85
C VAL A 79 -3.60 7.05 14.08
N LYS A 80 -3.45 7.48 15.34
CA LYS A 80 -2.82 8.76 15.69
C LYS A 80 -1.36 8.85 15.25
N GLU A 81 -0.69 7.74 14.96
CA GLU A 81 0.65 7.76 14.38
C GLU A 81 0.68 8.48 13.03
N TRP A 82 -0.34 8.30 12.18
CA TRP A 82 -0.42 9.01 10.90
C TRP A 82 -0.58 10.52 11.08
N GLU A 83 -1.29 10.97 12.12
CA GLU A 83 -1.50 12.40 12.40
C GLU A 83 -0.21 13.15 12.80
N LYS A 84 0.88 12.42 13.09
CA LYS A 84 2.21 13.02 13.32
C LYS A 84 2.88 13.41 12.02
N TYR A 85 2.58 12.73 10.92
CA TYR A 85 3.29 12.94 9.66
C TYR A 85 2.40 13.54 8.58
N ALA A 86 1.09 13.31 8.65
CA ALA A 86 0.09 13.92 7.78
C ALA A 86 -0.71 14.96 8.56
N ASN A 87 -0.92 16.13 7.97
CA ASN A 87 -1.89 17.13 8.41
C ASN A 87 -3.33 16.67 8.10
N LEU A 88 -3.72 15.58 8.75
CA LEU A 88 -5.06 15.01 8.77
C LEU A 88 -5.41 14.72 10.22
N LYS A 89 -6.71 14.68 10.52
CA LYS A 89 -7.23 14.27 11.82
C LYS A 89 -8.29 13.19 11.67
N PHE A 90 -8.31 12.23 12.58
CA PHE A 90 -9.32 11.19 12.65
C PHE A 90 -10.22 11.45 13.86
N ARG A 91 -11.51 11.69 13.59
CA ARG A 91 -12.53 11.90 14.61
C ARG A 91 -13.52 10.76 14.61
N PHE A 92 -13.53 10.00 15.70
CA PHE A 92 -14.44 8.88 15.88
C PHE A 92 -15.80 9.38 16.38
N ILE A 93 -16.89 8.89 15.77
CA ILE A 93 -18.26 9.22 16.16
C ILE A 93 -19.03 7.99 16.64
N PRO A 94 -20.00 8.14 17.57
CA PRO A 94 -20.79 7.00 18.07
C PRO A 94 -21.64 6.33 17.00
N ASN A 95 -22.29 7.11 16.13
CA ASN A 95 -23.08 6.57 15.01
C ASN A 95 -22.19 6.36 13.78
N GLY A 96 -21.55 5.19 13.68
CA GLY A 96 -20.62 4.90 12.60
C GLY A 96 -21.24 4.84 11.20
N ASN A 97 -22.56 4.65 11.09
CA ASN A 97 -23.25 4.58 9.80
C ASN A 97 -23.12 5.88 8.99
N GLU A 98 -22.92 7.01 9.67
CA GLU A 98 -22.76 8.33 9.04
C GLU A 98 -21.30 8.71 8.75
N ALA A 99 -20.34 7.89 9.17
CA ALA A 99 -18.92 8.16 9.00
C ALA A 99 -18.46 8.07 7.53
N GLU A 100 -17.37 8.78 7.23
CA GLU A 100 -16.71 8.75 5.92
C GLU A 100 -15.90 7.45 5.78
N ILE A 101 -15.08 7.14 6.79
CA ILE A 101 -14.43 5.83 6.94
C ILE A 101 -15.27 4.98 7.90
N ARG A 102 -15.71 3.82 7.41
CA ARG A 102 -16.60 2.90 8.13
C ARG A 102 -15.88 1.57 8.34
N VAL A 103 -15.44 1.32 9.56
CA VAL A 103 -14.58 0.19 9.94
C VAL A 103 -15.43 -0.96 10.47
N SER A 104 -15.18 -2.18 9.99
CA SER A 104 -15.66 -3.41 10.62
C SER A 104 -14.52 -4.37 10.96
N PHE A 105 -14.82 -5.45 11.69
CA PHE A 105 -13.86 -6.46 12.15
C PHE A 105 -14.23 -7.88 11.70
N GLU A 106 -14.92 -8.00 10.56
CA GLU A 106 -15.42 -9.29 10.08
C GLU A 106 -14.27 -10.23 9.69
N LYS A 107 -14.02 -11.24 10.52
CA LYS A 107 -12.86 -12.15 10.39
C LYS A 107 -12.71 -12.80 9.01
N ARG A 108 -13.83 -13.18 8.36
CA ARG A 108 -13.81 -13.90 7.07
C ARG A 108 -13.55 -13.01 5.85
N SER A 109 -13.59 -11.69 6.03
CA SER A 109 -13.37 -10.74 4.93
C SER A 109 -11.90 -10.31 4.75
N GLY A 110 -11.01 -10.73 5.66
CA GLY A 110 -9.63 -10.27 5.71
C GLY A 110 -9.52 -8.76 5.98
N SER A 111 -8.30 -8.20 5.98
CA SER A 111 -8.14 -6.76 6.23
C SER A 111 -8.02 -5.99 4.92
N PHE A 112 -8.77 -4.90 4.76
CA PHE A 112 -8.76 -4.08 3.55
C PHE A 112 -9.22 -2.65 3.87
N SER A 113 -8.91 -1.71 2.98
CA SER A 113 -9.51 -0.37 2.99
C SER A 113 -9.60 0.21 1.58
N TYR A 114 -10.68 0.92 1.30
CA TYR A 114 -10.77 1.75 0.11
C TYR A 114 -9.71 2.86 0.15
N PRO A 115 -9.08 3.21 -0.99
CA PRO A 115 -8.02 4.21 -1.04
C PRO A 115 -8.57 5.63 -0.92
N GLY A 116 -8.08 6.39 0.06
CA GLY A 116 -8.37 7.81 0.19
C GLY A 116 -9.87 8.14 0.28
N ASN A 117 -10.28 9.20 -0.41
CA ASN A 117 -11.65 9.70 -0.46
C ASN A 117 -12.61 8.83 -1.29
N THR A 118 -12.13 7.75 -1.94
CA THR A 118 -13.04 6.82 -2.66
C THR A 118 -14.01 6.13 -1.71
N ALA A 119 -13.69 6.08 -0.41
CA ALA A 119 -14.60 5.70 0.68
C ALA A 119 -15.94 6.47 0.65
N LEU A 120 -15.96 7.70 0.13
CA LEU A 120 -17.16 8.52 -0.02
C LEU A 120 -18.12 8.01 -1.12
N GLN A 121 -17.63 7.20 -2.05
CA GLN A 121 -18.41 6.62 -3.14
C GLN A 121 -19.11 5.31 -2.73
N VAL A 122 -18.69 4.72 -1.60
CA VAL A 122 -19.32 3.53 -1.04
C VAL A 122 -20.59 3.95 -0.32
N TRP A 123 -21.72 3.37 -0.71
CA TRP A 123 -23.03 3.64 -0.11
C TRP A 123 -23.03 3.40 1.40
N LYS A 124 -23.55 4.36 2.16
CA LYS A 124 -23.81 4.17 3.59
C LYS A 124 -24.93 3.15 3.81
N PRO A 125 -24.87 2.33 4.87
CA PRO A 125 -23.83 2.27 5.90
C PRO A 125 -22.70 1.26 5.60
N SER A 126 -22.54 0.78 4.37
CA SER A 126 -21.58 -0.28 4.03
C SER A 126 -20.15 0.11 4.40
N ARG A 127 -19.43 -0.80 5.06
CA ARG A 127 -18.02 -0.61 5.45
C ARG A 127 -17.14 -0.15 4.29
N THR A 128 -16.15 0.66 4.60
CA THR A 128 -15.07 1.08 3.69
C THR A 128 -13.72 0.53 4.13
N MET A 129 -13.67 -0.14 5.27
CA MET A 129 -12.49 -0.77 5.83
C MET A 129 -12.90 -1.99 6.63
N ASN A 130 -12.10 -3.05 6.59
CA ASN A 130 -12.22 -4.19 7.50
C ASN A 130 -10.86 -4.48 8.14
N LEU A 131 -10.86 -4.85 9.41
CA LEU A 131 -9.67 -5.19 10.20
C LEU A 131 -9.86 -6.58 10.82
N ALA A 132 -9.66 -7.63 10.02
CA ALA A 132 -9.86 -9.02 10.46
C ALA A 132 -8.80 -9.51 11.46
N TRP A 133 -7.64 -8.85 11.52
CA TRP A 133 -6.46 -9.26 12.28
C TRP A 133 -6.23 -8.41 13.54
N VAL A 134 -7.25 -7.65 13.98
CA VAL A 134 -7.23 -6.91 15.24
C VAL A 134 -8.11 -7.67 16.22
N TYR A 135 -7.52 -8.20 17.29
CA TYR A 135 -8.15 -9.15 18.19
C TYR A 135 -8.71 -8.48 19.45
N THR A 136 -9.58 -9.21 20.15
CA THR A 136 -10.28 -8.75 21.36
C THR A 136 -9.42 -8.78 22.62
N THR A 137 -8.25 -9.42 22.57
CA THR A 137 -7.30 -9.49 23.68
C THR A 137 -6.76 -8.09 24.01
N PRO A 138 -6.75 -7.64 25.28
CA PRO A 138 -6.17 -6.34 25.66
C PRO A 138 -4.68 -6.20 25.29
N GLY A 139 -4.25 -4.95 25.08
CA GLY A 139 -2.90 -4.63 24.60
C GLY A 139 -2.82 -4.61 23.08
N ILE A 140 -1.83 -3.91 22.52
CA ILE A 140 -1.62 -3.78 21.06
C ILE A 140 -0.36 -4.54 20.69
N THR A 141 -0.47 -5.63 19.94
CA THR A 141 0.71 -6.33 19.42
C THR A 141 1.33 -5.55 18.24
N LYS A 142 2.57 -5.88 17.88
CA LYS A 142 3.24 -5.27 16.72
C LYS A 142 2.50 -5.60 15.41
N GLU A 143 1.93 -6.80 15.31
CA GLU A 143 1.14 -7.27 14.17
C GLU A 143 -0.14 -6.45 14.02
N GLU A 144 -0.89 -6.27 15.12
CA GLU A 144 -2.11 -5.44 15.11
C GLU A 144 -1.81 -3.99 14.76
N ARG A 145 -0.72 -3.45 15.32
CA ARG A 145 -0.23 -2.10 14.96
C ARG A 145 0.05 -2.02 13.46
N GLY A 146 0.77 -3.01 12.92
CA GLY A 146 1.11 -3.05 11.50
C GLY A 146 -0.12 -3.05 10.61
N VAL A 147 -1.10 -3.90 10.91
CA VAL A 147 -2.36 -4.01 10.14
C VAL A 147 -3.15 -2.69 10.21
N ILE A 148 -3.31 -2.10 11.40
CA ILE A 148 -4.04 -0.82 11.52
C ILE A 148 -3.33 0.28 10.73
N LEU A 149 -2.00 0.40 10.84
CA LEU A 149 -1.26 1.42 10.09
C LEU A 149 -1.34 1.20 8.58
N HIS A 150 -1.29 -0.05 8.12
CA HIS A 150 -1.40 -0.42 6.70
C HIS A 150 -2.76 -0.02 6.11
N GLU A 151 -3.85 -0.46 6.74
CA GLU A 151 -5.20 -0.16 6.22
C GLU A 151 -5.53 1.33 6.31
N PHE A 152 -5.09 2.03 7.36
CA PHE A 152 -5.22 3.49 7.39
C PHE A 152 -4.27 4.19 6.42
N GLY A 153 -3.14 3.58 6.04
CA GLY A 153 -2.31 4.00 4.93
C GLY A 153 -3.13 4.05 3.64
N HIS A 154 -3.84 2.97 3.31
CA HIS A 154 -4.81 2.96 2.23
C HIS A 154 -5.86 4.07 2.38
N ALA A 155 -6.47 4.19 3.56
CA ALA A 155 -7.50 5.20 3.81
C ALA A 155 -7.01 6.65 3.64
N ILE A 156 -5.71 6.95 3.78
CA ILE A 156 -5.14 8.27 3.47
C ILE A 156 -4.54 8.35 2.06
N GLY A 157 -4.67 7.30 1.27
CA GLY A 157 -4.37 7.29 -0.16
C GLY A 157 -3.15 6.47 -0.55
N TYR A 158 -2.53 5.71 0.34
CA TYR A 158 -1.42 4.82 -0.04
C TYR A 158 -1.96 3.56 -0.75
N PHE A 159 -1.08 2.92 -1.48
CA PHE A 159 -1.27 1.68 -2.19
C PHE A 159 -0.04 0.80 -1.96
N HIS A 160 -0.10 -0.45 -2.41
CA HIS A 160 0.94 -1.41 -2.09
C HIS A 160 2.27 -1.21 -2.84
N GLU A 161 3.38 -1.15 -2.11
CA GLU A 161 4.74 -1.00 -2.68
C GLU A 161 5.13 -2.12 -3.66
N HIS A 162 4.71 -3.37 -3.40
CA HIS A 162 5.00 -4.52 -4.28
C HIS A 162 4.30 -4.46 -5.65
N LYS A 163 3.42 -3.49 -5.87
CA LYS A 163 2.80 -3.20 -7.17
C LYS A 163 3.28 -1.88 -7.75
N SER A 164 4.27 -1.24 -7.12
CA SER A 164 4.95 -0.09 -7.69
C SER A 164 5.49 -0.43 -9.08
N PRO A 165 5.26 0.40 -10.10
CA PRO A 165 5.86 0.13 -11.40
C PRO A 165 7.41 0.23 -11.36
N ARG A 166 8.05 0.73 -10.26
CA ARG A 166 9.53 0.71 -10.02
C ARG A 166 10.03 -0.59 -9.43
N ARG A 167 9.14 -1.53 -9.12
CA ARG A 167 9.49 -2.80 -8.48
C ARG A 167 10.66 -3.51 -9.13
N GLY A 168 10.69 -3.60 -10.46
CA GLY A 168 11.76 -4.27 -11.20
C GLY A 168 13.18 -3.69 -11.01
N GLU A 169 13.34 -2.53 -10.36
CA GLU A 169 14.66 -2.00 -9.97
C GLU A 169 15.29 -2.75 -8.78
N LYS A 170 14.47 -3.38 -7.93
CA LYS A 170 14.92 -4.06 -6.70
C LYS A 170 14.38 -5.48 -6.53
N LEU A 171 13.21 -5.75 -7.09
CA LEU A 171 12.43 -6.96 -6.83
C LEU A 171 11.79 -7.46 -8.12
N THR A 172 12.11 -8.68 -8.51
CA THR A 172 11.51 -9.35 -9.67
C THR A 172 10.75 -10.55 -9.18
N LEU A 173 9.43 -10.56 -9.36
CA LEU A 173 8.60 -11.65 -8.84
C LEU A 173 8.82 -12.94 -9.63
N ASN A 174 8.84 -14.05 -8.91
CA ASN A 174 8.83 -15.39 -9.48
C ASN A 174 7.39 -15.75 -9.85
N GLU A 175 6.90 -15.22 -10.97
CA GLU A 175 5.49 -15.36 -11.36
C GLU A 175 5.00 -16.81 -11.43
N PRO A 176 5.74 -17.77 -12.06
CA PRO A 176 5.30 -19.16 -12.13
C PRO A 176 5.11 -19.78 -10.73
N PHE A 177 6.03 -19.49 -9.81
CA PHE A 177 5.94 -19.97 -8.44
C PHE A 177 4.72 -19.40 -7.72
N ILE A 178 4.48 -18.08 -7.82
CA ILE A 178 3.36 -17.42 -7.14
C ILE A 178 2.02 -17.93 -7.69
N ILE A 179 1.89 -18.08 -9.02
CA ILE A 179 0.66 -18.60 -9.66
C ILE A 179 0.37 -20.02 -9.17
N ASP A 180 1.36 -20.91 -9.17
CA ASP A 180 1.20 -22.27 -8.68
C ASP A 180 0.87 -22.31 -7.17
N TYR A 181 1.55 -21.48 -6.38
CA TYR A 181 1.30 -21.36 -4.94
C TYR A 181 -0.13 -20.90 -4.63
N MET A 182 -0.62 -19.86 -5.31
CA MET A 182 -1.99 -19.33 -5.09
C MET A 182 -3.05 -20.33 -5.53
N LYS A 183 -2.84 -21.01 -6.65
CA LYS A 183 -3.73 -22.09 -7.11
C LYS A 183 -3.84 -23.22 -6.09
N LYS A 184 -2.77 -23.54 -5.36
CA LYS A 184 -2.76 -24.63 -4.36
C LYS A 184 -3.30 -24.23 -3.00
N THR A 185 -3.13 -22.96 -2.59
CA THR A 185 -3.35 -22.53 -1.20
C THR A 185 -4.64 -21.74 -0.99
N GLN A 186 -5.21 -21.15 -2.03
CA GLN A 186 -6.44 -20.37 -1.91
C GLN A 186 -7.69 -21.25 -1.98
N VAL A 187 -8.74 -20.86 -1.24
CA VAL A 187 -10.04 -21.52 -1.24
C VAL A 187 -11.14 -20.49 -1.51
N PRO A 188 -11.82 -20.55 -2.68
CA PRO A 188 -11.53 -21.43 -3.80
C PRO A 188 -10.15 -21.12 -4.42
N PRO A 189 -9.54 -22.09 -5.13
CA PRO A 189 -8.30 -21.89 -5.87
C PRO A 189 -8.37 -20.65 -6.76
N TRP A 190 -7.35 -19.79 -6.68
CA TRP A 190 -7.27 -18.63 -7.56
C TRP A 190 -6.92 -19.05 -8.98
N THR A 191 -7.54 -18.38 -9.95
CA THR A 191 -7.09 -18.47 -11.34
C THR A 191 -5.76 -17.75 -11.51
N GLU A 192 -5.08 -17.99 -12.64
CA GLU A 192 -3.91 -17.19 -13.00
C GLU A 192 -4.27 -15.70 -13.08
N GLU A 193 -5.42 -15.36 -13.66
CA GLU A 193 -5.89 -13.98 -13.78
C GLU A 193 -6.15 -13.35 -12.41
N ASP A 194 -6.74 -14.08 -11.47
CA ASP A 194 -6.86 -13.63 -10.08
C ASP A 194 -5.48 -13.34 -9.50
N THR A 195 -4.53 -14.26 -9.66
CA THR A 195 -3.16 -14.07 -9.12
C THR A 195 -2.45 -12.88 -9.76
N ARG A 196 -2.63 -12.68 -11.07
CA ARG A 196 -2.05 -11.55 -11.80
C ARG A 196 -2.62 -10.23 -11.32
N THR A 197 -3.94 -10.10 -11.34
CA THR A 197 -4.62 -8.87 -10.90
C THR A 197 -4.36 -8.57 -9.43
N ARG A 198 -4.26 -9.60 -8.59
CA ARG A 198 -4.09 -9.47 -7.14
C ARG A 198 -2.65 -9.21 -6.73
N ILE A 199 -1.66 -9.90 -7.29
CA ILE A 199 -0.29 -9.89 -6.77
C ILE A 199 0.72 -9.41 -7.82
N LEU A 200 0.64 -9.95 -9.05
CA LEU A 200 1.75 -9.82 -9.99
C LEU A 200 1.77 -8.47 -10.73
N ASN A 201 0.59 -8.03 -11.17
CA ASN A 201 0.43 -6.83 -11.97
C ASN A 201 0.80 -5.61 -11.14
N VAL A 202 1.67 -4.76 -11.69
CA VAL A 202 1.91 -3.43 -11.16
C VAL A 202 0.67 -2.56 -11.37
N TYR A 203 0.50 -1.53 -10.55
CA TYR A 203 -0.64 -0.63 -10.69
C TYR A 203 -0.64 0.08 -12.05
N ASN A 204 -1.85 0.30 -12.56
CA ASN A 204 -2.05 1.13 -13.73
C ASN A 204 -1.61 2.55 -13.40
N SER A 205 -0.87 3.18 -14.31
CA SER A 205 -0.45 4.58 -14.17
C SER A 205 -1.61 5.54 -13.96
N ALA A 206 -2.81 5.23 -14.45
CA ALA A 206 -3.99 6.09 -14.29
C ALA A 206 -4.54 6.15 -12.84
N GLU A 207 -4.16 5.21 -11.99
CA GLU A 207 -4.71 5.07 -10.64
C GLU A 207 -3.82 5.69 -9.57
N ILE A 208 -2.58 6.07 -9.91
CA ILE A 208 -1.52 6.46 -8.98
C ILE A 208 -0.93 7.83 -9.33
N SER A 209 -0.43 8.58 -8.35
CA SER A 209 0.16 9.91 -8.60
C SER A 209 1.58 10.15 -8.06
N ASN A 210 2.18 9.32 -7.20
CA ASN A 210 3.50 9.69 -6.65
C ASN A 210 4.32 8.56 -6.05
N PHE A 211 5.64 8.57 -6.33
CA PHE A 211 6.49 7.42 -6.10
C PHE A 211 7.97 7.53 -5.90
N SER A 212 8.44 6.73 -4.97
CA SER A 212 9.85 6.38 -4.82
C SER A 212 10.21 5.05 -5.50
N ALA A 213 11.51 4.79 -5.53
CA ALA A 213 12.00 3.42 -5.61
C ALA A 213 11.35 2.58 -4.51
N VAL A 214 11.14 1.29 -4.78
CA VAL A 214 10.46 0.40 -3.84
C VAL A 214 11.16 0.39 -2.48
N ASP A 215 10.37 0.56 -1.43
CA ASP A 215 10.81 0.48 -0.04
C ASP A 215 10.33 -0.83 0.59
N THR A 216 11.27 -1.75 0.80
CA THR A 216 10.99 -3.05 1.44
C THR A 216 10.64 -2.93 2.92
N THR A 217 10.91 -1.78 3.54
CA THR A 217 10.60 -1.49 4.95
C THR A 217 9.30 -0.69 5.13
N SER A 218 8.65 -0.27 4.03
CA SER A 218 7.39 0.45 4.08
C SER A 218 6.30 -0.38 4.74
N ILE A 219 5.44 0.28 5.50
CA ILE A 219 4.22 -0.32 6.04
C ILE A 219 3.31 -0.86 4.95
N MET A 220 3.39 -0.32 3.73
CA MET A 220 2.61 -0.72 2.55
C MET A 220 3.27 -1.84 1.73
N MET A 221 4.44 -2.32 2.14
CA MET A 221 5.08 -3.46 1.52
C MET A 221 4.32 -4.74 1.86
N TYR A 222 4.06 -5.54 0.83
CA TYR A 222 3.46 -6.84 1.01
C TYR A 222 4.53 -7.82 1.47
N PHE A 223 4.24 -8.55 2.54
CA PHE A 223 5.09 -9.64 3.02
C PHE A 223 5.41 -10.61 1.87
N MET A 224 6.69 -10.96 1.71
CA MET A 224 7.12 -11.76 0.57
C MET A 224 8.21 -12.75 0.99
N PRO A 225 7.92 -14.06 0.99
CA PRO A 225 8.94 -15.09 1.13
C PRO A 225 10.01 -14.99 0.03
N ALA A 226 11.21 -15.52 0.31
CA ALA A 226 12.33 -15.49 -0.63
C ALA A 226 12.00 -16.15 -1.99
N GLU A 227 11.21 -17.22 -1.97
CA GLU A 227 10.83 -18.01 -3.15
C GLU A 227 9.95 -17.24 -4.13
N TRP A 228 9.27 -16.19 -3.65
CA TRP A 228 8.38 -15.36 -4.46
C TRP A 228 9.12 -14.34 -5.32
N ASN A 229 10.45 -14.21 -5.18
CA ASN A 229 11.24 -13.32 -6.02
C ASN A 229 12.55 -13.96 -6.47
N LEU A 230 13.02 -13.55 -7.65
CA LEU A 230 14.20 -14.12 -8.28
C LEU A 230 15.51 -13.77 -7.54
N GLN A 231 15.48 -12.75 -6.69
CA GLN A 231 16.61 -12.32 -5.88
C GLN A 231 16.73 -13.13 -4.57
N GLY A 232 15.75 -13.98 -4.22
CA GLY A 232 15.77 -14.74 -2.96
C GLY A 232 15.66 -13.85 -1.71
N ILE A 233 15.10 -12.63 -1.84
CA ILE A 233 14.98 -11.68 -0.74
C ILE A 233 13.77 -12.04 0.11
N ASN A 234 13.97 -12.30 1.40
CA ASN A 234 12.87 -12.42 2.34
C ASN A 234 12.44 -11.04 2.85
N ILE A 235 11.17 -10.68 2.64
CA ILE A 235 10.57 -9.43 3.08
C ILE A 235 9.58 -9.73 4.22
N PRO A 236 9.97 -9.52 5.49
CA PRO A 236 9.10 -9.78 6.64
C PRO A 236 7.95 -8.75 6.74
N PRO A 237 6.90 -9.02 7.54
CA PRO A 237 5.88 -8.02 7.84
C PRO A 237 6.49 -6.78 8.52
N ASN A 238 6.11 -5.60 8.04
CA ASN A 238 6.49 -4.33 8.65
C ASN A 238 5.41 -3.89 9.66
N HIS A 239 5.83 -3.36 10.81
CA HIS A 239 4.94 -3.04 11.93
C HIS A 239 5.02 -1.57 12.36
N SER A 240 5.71 -0.74 11.57
CA SER A 240 5.95 0.67 11.83
C SER A 240 6.13 1.41 10.50
N LEU A 241 5.83 2.71 10.50
CA LEU A 241 6.05 3.56 9.33
C LEU A 241 7.55 3.69 9.04
N SER A 242 7.96 3.43 7.80
CA SER A 242 9.32 3.67 7.34
C SER A 242 9.63 5.17 7.25
N ALA A 243 10.90 5.51 7.03
CA ALA A 243 11.28 6.90 6.78
C ALA A 243 10.57 7.46 5.54
N LEU A 244 10.40 6.65 4.49
CA LEU A 244 9.71 7.07 3.27
C LEU A 244 8.20 7.21 3.52
N ASP A 245 7.57 6.29 4.26
CA ASP A 245 6.15 6.41 4.61
C ASP A 245 5.85 7.76 5.27
N LYS A 246 6.68 8.14 6.26
CA LYS A 246 6.53 9.39 7.02
C LYS A 246 6.68 10.63 6.14
N VAL A 247 7.72 10.70 5.32
CA VAL A 247 7.97 11.90 4.52
C VAL A 247 6.99 12.05 3.37
N PHE A 248 6.52 10.95 2.78
CA PHE A 248 5.44 11.03 1.78
C PHE A 248 4.11 11.44 2.40
N ALA A 249 3.83 11.08 3.66
CA ALA A 249 2.63 11.54 4.35
C ALA A 249 2.69 13.07 4.53
N PHE A 250 3.85 13.58 4.94
CA PHE A 250 4.08 15.01 5.07
C PHE A 250 3.99 15.74 3.74
N LEU A 251 4.66 15.26 2.69
CA LEU A 251 4.67 15.95 1.40
C LEU A 251 3.27 16.00 0.77
N ASN A 252 2.41 15.01 1.01
CA ASN A 252 1.04 15.07 0.51
C ASN A 252 0.09 15.79 1.46
N TYR A 253 0.33 15.76 2.77
CA TYR A 253 -0.50 16.44 3.75
C TYR A 253 0.37 17.36 4.61
N PRO A 254 0.92 18.46 4.03
CA PRO A 254 1.88 19.30 4.71
C PRO A 254 1.24 20.06 5.86
N PHE A 255 1.95 20.16 6.98
CA PHE A 255 1.59 21.09 8.03
C PHE A 255 1.89 22.53 7.57
N PRO A 256 0.99 23.51 7.84
CA PRO A 256 1.28 24.92 7.60
C PRO A 256 2.58 25.38 8.27
N ILE A 257 3.27 26.33 7.66
CA ILE A 257 4.45 26.96 8.26
C ILE A 257 4.07 27.55 9.62
N GLY A 258 4.89 27.29 10.64
CA GLY A 258 4.64 27.70 12.02
C GLY A 258 3.76 26.75 12.82
N THR A 259 3.17 25.73 12.19
CA THR A 259 2.54 24.60 12.89
C THR A 259 3.49 23.41 12.84
N ALA A 260 4.30 23.23 13.89
CA ALA A 260 5.19 22.07 13.96
C ALA A 260 4.35 20.79 14.17
N SER A 261 4.73 19.73 13.46
CA SER A 261 4.36 18.39 13.89
C SER A 261 4.85 18.15 15.32
N SER A 262 4.21 17.22 16.04
CA SER A 262 4.77 16.69 17.28
C SER A 262 6.14 16.01 17.11
N ASP A 263 6.53 15.67 15.88
CA ASP A 263 7.85 15.14 15.54
C ASP A 263 8.70 16.26 14.89
N PRO A 264 9.84 16.66 15.53
CA PRO A 264 10.67 17.76 15.05
C PRO A 264 11.40 17.46 13.73
N ASP A 265 11.53 16.20 13.34
CA ASP A 265 12.18 15.81 12.09
C ASP A 265 11.26 15.99 10.87
N VAL A 266 9.96 16.25 11.10
CA VAL A 266 8.96 16.49 10.05
C VAL A 266 9.05 17.94 9.59
N ASN A 267 9.88 18.17 8.57
CA ASN A 267 9.96 19.44 7.85
C ASN A 267 10.26 19.20 6.36
N VAL A 268 10.00 20.21 5.53
CA VAL A 268 10.13 20.11 4.08
C VAL A 268 11.56 19.77 3.62
N LEU A 269 12.59 20.26 4.29
CA LEU A 269 13.98 20.00 3.89
C LEU A 269 14.36 18.53 4.12
N ASN A 270 14.05 18.02 5.32
CA ASN A 270 14.25 16.61 5.65
C ASN A 270 13.40 15.70 4.75
N ALA A 271 12.15 16.07 4.51
CA ALA A 271 11.26 15.29 3.66
C ALA A 271 11.80 15.18 2.22
N LEU A 272 12.24 16.28 1.62
CA LEU A 272 12.84 16.30 0.29
C LEU A 272 14.17 15.54 0.23
N ASN A 273 15.00 15.64 1.28
CA ASN A 273 16.25 14.88 1.38
C ASN A 273 16.00 13.37 1.43
N THR A 274 15.13 12.93 2.34
CA THR A 274 14.79 11.51 2.52
C THR A 274 14.11 10.93 1.28
N ALA A 275 13.23 11.69 0.63
CA ALA A 275 12.60 11.29 -0.64
C ALA A 275 13.58 11.32 -1.83
N GLY A 276 14.78 11.91 -1.69
CA GLY A 276 15.77 12.01 -2.75
C GLY A 276 15.39 13.05 -3.83
N VAL A 277 14.57 14.04 -3.50
CA VAL A 277 14.18 15.11 -4.42
C VAL A 277 15.32 16.11 -4.55
N THR A 278 15.81 16.28 -5.78
CA THR A 278 16.95 17.15 -6.12
C THR A 278 16.62 18.07 -7.30
N GLY A 279 17.52 19.02 -7.58
CA GLY A 279 17.42 19.91 -8.74
C GLY A 279 16.21 20.84 -8.71
N ALA A 280 15.68 21.17 -9.90
CA ALA A 280 14.57 22.11 -10.05
C ALA A 280 13.31 21.67 -9.31
N ALA A 281 12.99 20.38 -9.31
CA ALA A 281 11.84 19.84 -8.58
C ALA A 281 11.91 20.15 -7.08
N ARG A 282 13.10 20.07 -6.48
CA ARG A 282 13.30 20.42 -5.07
C ARG A 282 12.94 21.88 -4.80
N ALA A 283 13.39 22.79 -5.67
CA ALA A 283 13.13 24.22 -5.54
C ALA A 283 11.64 24.52 -5.71
N ASN A 284 10.99 23.94 -6.72
CA ASN A 284 9.56 24.12 -6.97
C ASN A 284 8.72 23.64 -5.79
N ILE A 285 8.93 22.39 -5.32
CA ILE A 285 8.17 21.84 -4.18
C ILE A 285 8.36 22.69 -2.92
N ALA A 286 9.58 23.20 -2.67
CA ALA A 286 9.84 24.08 -1.54
C ALA A 286 9.13 25.43 -1.66
N LEU A 287 9.04 26.01 -2.88
CA LEU A 287 8.29 27.25 -3.12
C LEU A 287 6.80 27.06 -2.88
N GLU A 288 6.19 26.02 -3.46
CA GLU A 288 4.77 25.69 -3.25
C GLU A 288 4.45 25.53 -1.75
N TYR A 289 5.35 24.87 -1.01
CA TYR A 289 5.22 24.73 0.45
C TYR A 289 5.29 26.09 1.18
N ILE A 290 6.20 26.98 0.77
CA ILE A 290 6.34 28.33 1.37
C ILE A 290 5.11 29.20 1.10
N GLU A 291 4.54 29.08 -0.08
CA GLU A 291 3.32 29.79 -0.48
C GLU A 291 2.05 29.22 0.18
N GLY A 292 2.17 28.06 0.83
CA GLY A 292 1.04 27.36 1.44
C GLY A 292 0.14 26.63 0.43
N ASP A 293 0.59 26.50 -0.83
CA ASP A 293 -0.12 25.77 -1.87
C ASP A 293 0.20 24.27 -1.81
N TRP A 294 -0.56 23.56 -0.99
CA TRP A 294 -0.43 22.11 -0.88
C TRP A 294 -0.87 21.37 -2.16
N GLN A 295 -1.70 21.99 -3.02
CA GLN A 295 -2.13 21.38 -4.29
C GLN A 295 -1.01 21.47 -5.33
N GLY A 296 -0.40 22.65 -5.45
CA GLY A 296 0.82 22.88 -6.25
C GLY A 296 1.96 21.97 -5.79
N LEU A 297 2.17 21.85 -4.48
CA LEU A 297 3.15 20.92 -3.89
C LEU A 297 2.92 19.48 -4.37
N ARG A 298 1.68 18.95 -4.22
CA ARG A 298 1.34 17.61 -4.70
C ARG A 298 1.58 17.46 -6.20
N ALA A 299 1.23 18.47 -7.00
CA ALA A 299 1.40 18.44 -8.45
C ALA A 299 2.89 18.39 -8.85
N GLU A 300 3.74 19.21 -8.22
CA GLU A 300 5.19 19.20 -8.46
C GLU A 300 5.84 17.88 -7.99
N LEU A 301 5.37 17.33 -6.88
CA LEU A 301 5.80 16.02 -6.39
C LEU A 301 5.44 14.90 -7.37
N THR A 302 4.22 14.89 -7.89
CA THR A 302 3.78 13.99 -8.96
C THR A 302 4.65 14.11 -10.20
N ARG A 303 4.89 15.35 -10.67
CA ARG A 303 5.73 15.62 -11.83
C ARG A 303 7.16 15.12 -11.64
N TRP A 304 7.75 15.39 -10.47
CA TRP A 304 9.08 14.89 -10.14
C TRP A 304 9.14 13.37 -10.22
N ALA A 305 8.16 12.71 -9.61
CA ALA A 305 8.11 11.26 -9.58
C ALA A 305 8.04 10.70 -11.02
N VAL A 306 7.12 11.19 -11.86
CA VAL A 306 6.99 10.80 -13.29
C VAL A 306 8.34 10.86 -14.01
N ASN A 307 9.09 11.96 -13.81
CA ASN A 307 10.41 12.13 -14.42
C ASN A 307 11.42 11.08 -13.92
N GLN A 308 11.41 10.72 -12.64
CA GLN A 308 12.27 9.66 -12.10
C GLN A 308 12.04 8.30 -12.77
N LYS A 309 10.80 8.00 -13.16
CA LYS A 309 10.56 6.79 -13.97
C LYS A 309 11.11 6.91 -15.36
N ALA A 310 10.82 7.98 -16.08
CA ALA A 310 11.32 8.13 -17.44
C ALA A 310 12.85 7.94 -17.50
N LEU A 311 13.56 8.45 -16.48
CA LEU A 311 14.99 8.22 -16.29
C LEU A 311 15.33 6.74 -16.02
N SER A 312 14.60 6.09 -15.12
CA SER A 312 14.75 4.65 -14.84
C SER A 312 14.49 3.76 -16.07
N ASP A 313 13.42 4.01 -16.83
CA ASP A 313 13.12 3.29 -18.08
C ASP A 313 14.23 3.44 -19.10
N LYS A 314 14.71 4.67 -19.27
CA LYS A 314 15.82 4.96 -20.17
C LYS A 314 17.07 4.20 -19.74
N ALA A 315 17.39 4.18 -18.44
CA ALA A 315 18.53 3.45 -17.91
C ALA A 315 18.40 1.93 -18.12
N GLN A 316 17.22 1.36 -17.88
CA GLN A 316 16.95 -0.05 -18.15
C GLN A 316 17.10 -0.41 -19.63
N ALA A 317 16.55 0.42 -20.52
CA ALA A 317 16.66 0.21 -21.97
C ALA A 317 18.12 0.31 -22.46
N VAL A 318 18.92 1.22 -21.90
CA VAL A 318 20.37 1.30 -22.21
C VAL A 318 21.08 0.04 -21.75
N SER A 319 20.86 -0.40 -20.51
CA SER A 319 21.49 -1.61 -19.96
C SER A 319 21.14 -2.86 -20.77
N GLN A 320 19.88 -3.01 -21.19
CA GLN A 320 19.45 -4.14 -22.04
C GLN A 320 20.14 -4.12 -23.41
N ARG A 321 20.32 -2.94 -24.02
CA ARG A 321 21.03 -2.80 -25.29
C ARG A 321 22.52 -3.15 -25.15
N GLU A 322 23.16 -2.72 -24.06
CA GLU A 322 24.56 -3.05 -23.77
C GLU A 322 24.74 -4.56 -23.54
N GLN A 323 23.84 -5.20 -22.80
CA GLN A 323 23.85 -6.65 -22.61
C GLN A 323 23.65 -7.41 -23.93
N ALA A 324 22.67 -6.99 -24.75
CA ALA A 324 22.44 -7.60 -26.05
C ALA A 324 23.65 -7.44 -26.99
N ALA A 325 24.28 -6.27 -26.99
CA ALA A 325 25.50 -6.02 -27.76
C ALA A 325 26.68 -6.88 -27.29
N ALA A 326 26.85 -7.07 -25.98
CA ALA A 326 27.88 -7.93 -25.42
C ALA A 326 27.68 -9.41 -25.80
N VAL A 327 26.43 -9.91 -25.75
CA VAL A 327 26.11 -11.28 -26.18
C VAL A 327 26.40 -11.49 -27.67
N LEU A 328 26.02 -10.52 -28.51
CA LEU A 328 26.31 -10.57 -29.96
C LEU A 328 27.81 -10.52 -30.24
N ALA A 329 28.58 -9.73 -29.49
CA ALA A 329 30.04 -9.66 -29.63
C ALA A 329 30.71 -10.98 -29.26
N VAL A 330 30.27 -11.66 -28.19
CA VAL A 330 30.79 -12.98 -27.80
C VAL A 330 30.43 -14.05 -28.85
N ALA A 331 29.19 -14.06 -29.33
CA ALA A 331 28.76 -15.01 -30.36
C ALA A 331 29.46 -14.81 -31.71
N GLY A 332 29.85 -13.57 -32.04
CA GLY A 332 30.64 -13.27 -33.24
C GLY A 332 32.10 -13.71 -33.14
N VAL A 333 32.69 -13.75 -31.94
CA VAL A 333 34.07 -14.19 -31.70
C VAL A 333 34.19 -15.72 -31.67
N GLU A 334 33.13 -16.45 -31.31
CA GLU A 334 33.11 -17.93 -31.35
C GLU A 334 32.83 -18.51 -32.75
N ALA A 335 32.48 -17.66 -33.73
CA ALA A 335 32.13 -18.06 -35.09
C ALA A 335 33.29 -17.90 -36.11
N ASP A 336 34.44 -17.37 -35.68
CA ASP A 336 35.68 -17.18 -36.46
C ASP A 336 36.79 -18.17 -36.03
#